data_AF-A0A955A6E2-F1
#
_entry.id   AF-A0A955A6E2-F1
#
_cell.length_a   1.000
_cell.length_b   1.000
_cell.length_c   1.000
_cell.angle_alpha   90.00
_cell.angle_beta   90.00
_cell.angle_gamma   90.00
#
_symmetry.space_group_name_H-M   'P 1'
#
loop_
_entity.id
_entity.type
_entity.pdbx_description
1 polymer ?
#
loop_
_entity_poly.entity_id
_entity_poly.type
_entity_poly.pdbx_seq_one_letter_code
_entity_poly.pdbx_strand_id
1 'polypeptide(L)'
;MLVLSRKCEQKIVINNEIVVTVIAIRGDKVRLGIEAPPDVPVHRREIYEAIHKHAKAAEAAEATEAAGSDQATQPPTATEPTDQPGADL
;
A
#
# COMPACT_ATOMS: atom_id res chain seq x y z
N MET A 1 4.93 24.33 -9.03
CA MET A 1 5.93 23.72 -9.95
C MET A 1 7.04 24.75 -10.17
N LEU A 2 8.30 24.38 -9.95
CA LEU A 2 9.47 25.24 -10.23
C LEU A 2 10.20 24.68 -11.46
N VAL A 3 10.58 25.55 -12.40
CA VAL A 3 11.25 25.15 -13.65
C VAL A 3 12.66 25.72 -13.67
N LEU A 4 13.64 24.84 -13.87
CA LEU A 4 15.06 25.20 -13.95
C LEU A 4 15.66 24.58 -15.21
N SER A 5 16.30 25.39 -16.03
CA SER A 5 17.02 24.91 -17.22
C SER A 5 18.47 24.64 -16.85
N ARG A 6 18.93 23.41 -17.06
CA ARG A 6 20.30 22.97 -16.77
C ARG A 6 20.94 22.28 -17.96
N LYS A 7 22.25 22.50 -18.13
CA LYS A 7 23.07 21.78 -19.12
C LYS A 7 23.52 20.43 -18.55
N CYS A 8 24.11 19.59 -19.40
CA CYS A 8 24.78 18.37 -18.95
C CYS A 8 25.80 18.67 -17.84
N GLU A 9 25.95 17.72 -16.92
CA GLU A 9 26.82 17.75 -15.74
C GLU A 9 26.50 18.83 -14.70
N GLN A 10 25.44 19.61 -14.89
CA GLN A 10 24.98 20.55 -13.88
C GLN A 10 24.09 19.88 -12.83
N LYS A 11 24.13 20.44 -11.62
CA LYS A 11 23.46 19.93 -10.43
C LYS A 11 22.37 20.87 -9.92
N ILE A 12 21.33 20.30 -9.34
CA ILE A 12 20.23 20.98 -8.65
C ILE A 12 20.19 20.40 -7.24
N VAL A 13 20.25 21.25 -6.23
CA VAL A 13 20.21 20.83 -4.82
C VAL A 13 18.84 21.16 -4.25
N ILE A 14 18.23 20.19 -3.57
CA ILE A 14 16.92 20.29 -2.93
C ILE A 14 17.10 19.91 -1.46
N ASN A 15 16.62 20.78 -0.56
CA ASN A 15 16.69 20.56 0.89
C ASN A 15 18.10 20.26 1.42
N ASN A 16 19.15 20.78 0.76
CA ASN A 16 20.57 20.57 1.09
C ASN A 16 21.08 19.11 1.12
N GLU A 17 20.21 18.12 1.00
CA GLU A 17 20.51 16.69 1.12
C GLU A 17 20.28 15.93 -0.19
N ILE A 18 19.40 16.43 -1.05
CA ILE A 18 19.06 15.79 -2.31
C ILE A 18 19.74 16.52 -3.45
N VAL A 19 20.51 15.80 -4.27
CA VAL A 19 21.21 16.35 -5.43
C VAL A 19 20.75 15.65 -6.69
N VAL A 20 20.14 16.41 -7.59
CA VAL A 20 19.76 15.97 -8.92
C VAL A 20 20.81 16.43 -9.92
N THR A 21 21.46 15.50 -10.58
CA THR A 21 22.51 15.75 -11.58
C THR A 21 22.01 15.37 -12.97
N VAL A 22 22.17 16.26 -13.94
CA VAL A 22 21.88 15.94 -15.34
C VAL A 22 23.08 15.19 -15.91
N ILE A 23 23.00 13.87 -16.05
CA ILE A 23 24.13 13.04 -16.50
C ILE A 23 24.35 13.18 -18.00
N ALA A 24 23.28 13.08 -18.78
CA ALA A 24 23.36 13.20 -20.24
C ALA A 24 22.01 13.60 -20.83
N ILE A 25 22.05 14.29 -21.97
CA ILE A 25 20.89 14.65 -22.75
C ILE A 25 21.08 14.03 -24.13
N ARG A 26 20.13 13.21 -24.58
CA ARG A 26 20.11 12.62 -25.93
C ARG A 26 18.75 12.87 -26.57
N GLY A 27 18.69 13.87 -27.46
CA GLY A 27 17.43 14.32 -28.06
C GLY A 27 16.44 14.65 -26.94
N ASP A 28 15.32 13.93 -26.93
CA ASP A 28 14.23 14.09 -25.94
C ASP A 28 14.44 13.30 -24.64
N LYS A 29 15.44 12.41 -24.59
CA LYS A 29 15.72 11.59 -23.40
C LYS A 29 16.80 12.24 -22.53
N VAL A 30 16.48 12.40 -21.25
CA VAL A 30 17.42 12.92 -20.25
C VAL A 30 17.76 11.81 -19.25
N ARG A 31 19.05 11.63 -18.97
CA ARG A 31 19.54 10.81 -17.87
C ARG A 31 19.75 11.69 -16.65
N LEU A 32 19.04 11.38 -15.58
CA LEU A 32 19.13 12.06 -14.30
C LEU A 32 19.79 11.12 -13.29
N GLY A 33 20.80 11.61 -12.60
CA GLY A 33 21.34 11.00 -11.39
C GLY A 33 20.68 11.67 -10.20
N ILE A 34 20.20 10.90 -9.25
CA ILE A 34 19.58 11.41 -8.02
C ILE A 34 20.40 10.83 -6.88
N GLU A 35 21.00 11.71 -6.10
CA GLU A 35 21.68 11.37 -4.85
C GLU A 35 20.82 11.89 -3.71
N ALA A 36 20.45 11.00 -2.79
CA ALA A 36 19.61 11.31 -1.65
C ALA A 36 20.08 10.46 -0.46
N PRO A 37 19.89 10.95 0.78
CA PRO A 37 20.17 10.16 1.97
C PRO A 37 19.26 8.91 2.04
N PRO A 38 19.67 7.86 2.80
CA PRO A 38 18.93 6.60 2.88
C PRO A 38 17.53 6.73 3.50
N ASP A 39 17.29 7.80 4.26
CA ASP A 39 16.00 8.12 4.86
C ASP A 39 14.95 8.54 3.82
N VAL A 40 15.39 9.05 2.66
CA VAL A 40 14.52 9.57 1.61
C VAL A 40 14.44 8.56 0.45
N PRO A 41 13.35 7.78 0.32
CA PRO A 41 13.20 6.82 -0.75
C PRO A 41 12.96 7.52 -2.09
N VAL A 42 13.73 7.12 -3.11
CA VAL A 42 13.60 7.63 -4.48
C VAL A 42 12.93 6.58 -5.35
N HIS A 43 11.74 6.90 -5.85
CA HIS A 43 10.96 6.01 -6.72
C HIS A 43 10.59 6.68 -8.03
N ARG A 44 10.40 5.86 -9.07
CA ARG A 44 9.73 6.34 -10.28
C ARG A 44 8.26 6.58 -9.97
N ARG A 45 7.67 7.58 -10.62
CA ARG A 45 6.29 8.02 -10.35
C ARG A 45 5.29 6.87 -10.42
N GLU A 46 5.39 6.06 -11.46
CA GLU A 46 4.48 4.94 -11.70
C GLU A 46 4.55 3.89 -10.58
N ILE A 47 5.74 3.67 -10.03
CA ILE A 47 5.95 2.73 -8.93
C ILE A 47 5.43 3.32 -7.61
N TYR A 48 5.66 4.62 -7.39
CA TYR A 48 5.13 5.32 -6.22
C TYR A 48 3.60 5.31 -6.17
N GLU A 49 2.94 5.60 -7.30
CA GLU A 49 1.48 5.59 -7.40
C GLU A 49 0.90 4.20 -7.17
N ALA A 50 1.55 3.15 -7.68
CA ALA A 50 1.14 1.77 -7.42
C ALA A 50 1.22 1.42 -5.93
N ILE A 51 2.36 1.69 -5.27
CA ILE A 51 2.57 1.35 -3.86
C ILE A 51 1.57 2.10 -2.97
N HIS A 52 1.35 3.40 -3.20
CA HIS A 52 0.42 4.19 -2.40
C HIS A 52 -1.04 3.81 -2.60
N LYS A 53 -1.42 3.34 -3.80
CA LYS A 53 -2.79 2.86 -4.06
C LYS A 53 -3.11 1.59 -3.28
N HIS A 54 -2.12 0.71 -3.09
CA HIS A 54 -2.26 -0.49 -2.26
C HIS A 54 -2.24 -0.17 -0.75
N ALA A 55 -1.35 0.74 -0.30
CA ALA A 55 -1.31 1.16 1.10
C ALA A 55 -2.63 1.80 1.56
N LYS A 56 -3.21 2.68 0.72
CA LYS A 56 -4.50 3.32 1.00
C LYS A 56 -5.69 2.35 1.00
N ALA A 57 -5.59 1.23 0.29
CA ALA A 57 -6.60 0.17 0.29
C ALA A 57 -6.48 -0.74 1.54
N ALA A 58 -5.26 -0.98 2.03
CA ALA A 58 -5.02 -1.72 3.26
C ALA A 58 -5.48 -0.93 4.50
N GLU A 59 -5.21 0.37 4.55
CA GLU A 59 -5.62 1.24 5.67
C GLU A 59 -7.15 1.44 5.74
N ALA A 60 -7.88 1.24 4.63
CA ALA A 60 -9.35 1.25 4.59
C ALA A 60 -9.99 -0.09 5.01
N ALA A 61 -9.25 -1.21 4.96
CA ALA A 61 -9.75 -2.52 5.36
C ALA A 61 -9.76 -2.68 6.90
N GLU A 62 -8.76 -2.11 7.59
CA GLU A 62 -8.65 -2.20 9.06
C GLU A 62 -9.74 -1.40 9.81
N ALA A 63 -10.39 -0.43 9.17
CA ALA A 63 -11.49 0.34 9.76
C ALA A 63 -12.86 -0.38 9.71
N THR A 64 -13.00 -1.50 8.98
CA THR A 64 -14.30 -2.18 8.81
C THR A 64 -14.45 -3.44 9.68
N GLU A 65 -13.37 -3.95 10.30
CA GLU A 65 -13.41 -5.20 11.08
C GLU A 65 -13.67 -5.02 12.60
N ALA A 66 -13.82 -3.78 13.09
CA ALA A 66 -14.10 -3.50 14.52
C ALA A 66 -15.59 -3.37 14.89
N ALA A 67 -16.53 -3.61 13.96
CA ALA A 67 -17.97 -3.55 14.22
C ALA A 67 -18.68 -4.83 13.73
N GLY A 68 -18.36 -5.96 14.35
CA GLY A 68 -18.91 -7.26 13.95
C GLY A 68 -18.84 -8.35 15.01
N SER A 69 -19.00 -8.00 16.29
CA SER A 69 -19.19 -8.99 17.36
C SER A 69 -20.30 -8.52 18.31
N ASP A 70 -21.55 -8.81 17.96
CA ASP A 70 -22.60 -9.21 18.93
C ASP A 70 -23.87 -9.66 18.19
N GLN A 71 -24.10 -10.96 18.09
CA GLN A 71 -25.40 -11.54 18.47
C GLN A 71 -25.31 -13.07 18.56
N ALA A 72 -25.00 -13.53 19.77
CA ALA A 72 -25.40 -14.84 20.22
C ALA A 72 -26.82 -14.74 20.82
N THR A 73 -27.85 -15.06 20.04
CA THR A 73 -29.13 -15.50 20.60
C THR A 73 -29.95 -16.23 19.56
N GLN A 74 -29.90 -17.57 19.56
CA GLN A 74 -31.10 -18.42 19.39
C GLN A 74 -30.88 -19.73 20.16
N PRO A 75 -31.69 -20.07 21.18
CA PRO A 75 -31.66 -21.38 21.79
C PRO A 75 -32.34 -22.40 20.86
N PRO A 76 -31.78 -23.60 20.62
CA PRO A 76 -32.57 -24.67 20.04
C PRO A 76 -33.51 -25.22 21.11
N THR A 77 -34.79 -24.99 20.91
CA THR A 77 -35.91 -25.64 21.59
C THR A 77 -35.66 -27.14 21.71
N ALA A 78 -35.51 -27.62 22.94
CA ALA A 78 -35.74 -29.01 23.27
C ALA A 78 -37.25 -29.26 23.16
N THR A 79 -37.67 -30.14 22.26
CA THR A 79 -38.77 -31.12 22.42
C THR A 79 -38.96 -31.84 21.09
N GLU A 80 -38.64 -33.14 21.04
CA GLU A 80 -39.49 -34.16 20.42
C GLU A 80 -39.02 -35.57 20.85
N PRO A 81 -39.85 -36.62 20.73
CA PRO A 81 -40.15 -37.53 21.82
C PRO A 81 -39.66 -38.97 21.59
N THR A 82 -39.77 -39.74 22.66
CA THR A 82 -39.64 -41.19 22.88
C THR A 82 -39.92 -42.14 21.69
N ASP A 83 -39.11 -43.22 21.64
CA ASP A 83 -39.50 -44.64 21.57
C ASP A 83 -39.10 -45.45 20.32
N GLN A 84 -38.05 -46.29 20.46
CA GLN A 84 -38.18 -47.75 20.35
C GLN A 84 -36.84 -48.48 20.58
N PRO A 85 -36.76 -49.45 21.51
CA PRO A 85 -35.67 -50.42 21.57
C PRO A 85 -35.98 -51.63 20.67
N GLY A 86 -35.20 -51.82 19.61
CA GLY A 86 -35.21 -53.03 18.78
C GLY A 86 -34.47 -54.17 19.46
N ALA A 87 -35.18 -55.28 19.66
CA ALA A 87 -34.72 -56.50 20.29
C ALA A 87 -33.60 -57.21 19.48
N ASP A 88 -32.59 -57.67 20.22
CA ASP A 88 -31.65 -58.71 19.81
C ASP A 88 -32.23 -60.06 20.28
N LEU A 89 -32.83 -60.81 19.35
CA LEU A 89 -32.75 -62.28 19.18
C LEU A 89 -33.51 -62.73 17.93
#